data_AF-A0A952B190-F1
#
_entry.id   AF-A0A952B190-F1
#
_cell.length_a   1.000
_cell.length_b   1.000
_cell.length_c   1.000
_cell.angle_alpha   90.00
_cell.angle_beta   90.00
_cell.angle_gamma   90.00
#
_symmetry.space_group_name_H-M   'P 1'
#
loop_
_entity.id
_entity.type
_entity.pdbx_description
1 polymer ?
#
loop_
_entity_poly.entity_id
_entity_poly.type
_entity_poly.pdbx_seq_one_letter_code
_entity_poly.pdbx_strand_id
1 'polypeptide(L)'
;MKRLLTSCFGLGRLPIAPGTWGSLPVAIIFGLMCQFHLSDLSISIVMAALALAGSVVCVKFAPAAIAATGNNDPGEVVADELAGQAVTFLAVLFLTLDTLSTGQLWITAVLGFLLFRLFDIAKPWPIHKLEKLPKGWGILADDLLAGVYAGIVLFFCHEIGLVNYINGIFIHSEDSSLNVLHAVVLGIVQGITEFLPVSSSGHLVLFENLFDFDPETSEMLLFDLAVHVGTVASIFIVFRKSIAALIKNLFVCGKYGNNPVEIYHKSPGVHMLVLAIIATFVTGIFGLLGEKYFTAARGSLVTVASMWFITGTLLLITDSRKKARLGLRQFGIWAAVVVGIAQAAAIMPGISRSGATICAAILIGLRRRWAVEFSFLIAIPAILGATAVQLIKDFAQISSGSLPIGPVLIGTAAAALTGILALKLLIKTSRTANLKYFAFYCYILACFVLVYLLR
;
A
#
# COMPACT_ATOMS: atom_id res chain seq x y z
N MET A 1 -6.29 12.79 -31.22
CA MET A 1 -7.51 13.25 -30.51
C MET A 1 -8.41 12.09 -30.09
N LYS A 2 -8.97 11.28 -31.02
CA LYS A 2 -9.90 10.18 -30.68
C LYS A 2 -9.38 9.20 -29.60
N ARG A 3 -8.15 8.68 -29.77
CA ARG A 3 -7.48 7.81 -28.78
C ARG A 3 -7.16 8.48 -27.44
N LEU A 4 -7.08 9.81 -27.40
CA LEU A 4 -6.88 10.56 -26.15
C LEU A 4 -8.20 10.66 -25.38
N LEU A 5 -9.31 10.88 -26.09
CA LEU A 5 -10.64 10.94 -25.51
C LEU A 5 -11.09 9.56 -25.00
N THR A 6 -10.88 8.50 -25.78
CA THR A 6 -11.23 7.13 -25.34
C THR A 6 -10.39 6.65 -24.16
N SER A 7 -9.18 7.18 -23.98
CA SER A 7 -8.32 6.87 -22.83
C SER A 7 -8.54 7.79 -21.63
N CYS A 8 -9.62 8.57 -21.61
CA CYS A 8 -9.92 9.57 -20.56
C CYS A 8 -8.71 10.48 -20.29
N PHE A 9 -8.22 11.13 -21.34
CA PHE A 9 -7.07 12.04 -21.31
C PHE A 9 -5.74 11.38 -20.88
N GLY A 10 -5.60 10.07 -21.12
CA GLY A 10 -4.34 9.32 -20.93
C GLY A 10 -4.33 8.38 -19.74
N LEU A 11 -5.41 8.31 -18.95
CA LEU A 11 -5.59 7.35 -17.86
C LEU A 11 -5.50 5.91 -18.34
N GLY A 12 -6.14 5.58 -19.46
CA GLY A 12 -6.08 4.24 -20.07
C GLY A 12 -4.69 3.83 -20.58
N ARG A 13 -3.71 4.74 -20.59
CA ARG A 13 -2.32 4.43 -21.00
C ARG A 13 -1.40 4.13 -19.83
N LEU A 14 -1.94 4.12 -18.61
CA LEU A 14 -1.16 3.78 -17.42
C LEU A 14 -0.82 2.27 -17.43
N PRO A 15 0.42 1.89 -17.05
CA PRO A 15 0.99 0.59 -17.37
C PRO A 15 0.43 -0.59 -16.55
N ILE A 16 -0.47 -0.35 -15.58
CA ILE A 16 -1.01 -1.37 -14.69
C ILE A 16 -2.49 -1.08 -14.45
N ALA A 17 -3.33 -2.08 -14.72
CA ALA A 17 -4.78 -2.01 -14.55
C ALA A 17 -5.33 -0.68 -15.06
N PRO A 18 -5.15 -0.36 -16.37
CA PRO A 18 -5.64 0.88 -16.97
C PRO A 18 -7.10 1.11 -16.61
N GLY A 19 -7.80 -0.01 -16.43
CA GLY A 19 -9.18 0.00 -16.08
C GLY A 19 -9.56 0.65 -14.74
N THR A 20 -8.75 0.34 -13.73
CA THR A 20 -8.87 0.94 -12.41
C THR A 20 -8.69 2.45 -12.47
N TRP A 21 -7.84 2.94 -13.38
CA TRP A 21 -7.62 4.38 -13.56
C TRP A 21 -8.74 5.08 -14.33
N GLY A 22 -9.51 4.35 -15.13
CA GLY A 22 -10.73 4.85 -15.77
C GLY A 22 -11.85 5.14 -14.78
N SER A 23 -12.08 4.20 -13.85
CA SER A 23 -13.20 4.27 -12.91
C SER A 23 -12.88 5.06 -11.62
N LEU A 24 -11.66 5.01 -11.11
CA LEU A 24 -11.29 5.64 -9.82
C LEU A 24 -11.62 7.15 -9.75
N PRO A 25 -11.37 7.98 -10.78
CA PRO A 25 -11.70 9.40 -10.73
C PRO A 25 -13.17 9.68 -10.47
N VAL A 26 -14.07 8.83 -10.97
CA VAL A 26 -15.52 9.00 -10.78
C VAL A 26 -15.89 8.78 -9.31
N ALA A 27 -15.32 7.76 -8.66
CA ALA A 27 -15.52 7.52 -7.24
C ALA A 27 -14.96 8.65 -6.35
N ILE A 28 -13.82 9.22 -6.73
CA ILE A 28 -13.25 10.38 -6.04
C ILE A 28 -14.15 11.61 -6.23
N ILE A 29 -14.62 11.89 -7.45
CA ILE A 29 -15.54 13.00 -7.72
C ILE A 29 -16.81 12.83 -6.89
N PHE A 30 -17.41 11.64 -6.88
CA PHE A 30 -18.59 11.34 -6.06
C PHE A 30 -18.31 11.62 -4.57
N GLY A 31 -17.24 11.05 -4.01
CA GLY A 31 -16.86 11.26 -2.61
C GLY A 31 -16.63 12.74 -2.26
N LEU A 32 -15.96 13.50 -3.14
CA LEU A 32 -15.75 14.94 -2.98
C LEU A 32 -17.07 15.72 -3.04
N MET A 33 -17.96 15.39 -3.97
CA MET A 33 -19.26 16.07 -4.08
C MET A 33 -20.10 15.86 -2.82
N CYS A 34 -20.10 14.63 -2.29
CA CYS A 34 -20.72 14.30 -1.01
C CYS A 34 -20.06 15.05 0.15
N GLN A 35 -18.72 15.14 0.17
CA GLN A 35 -17.97 15.89 1.18
C GLN A 35 -18.33 17.38 1.22
N PHE A 36 -18.60 17.98 0.06
CA PHE A 36 -19.00 19.38 -0.06
C PHE A 36 -20.52 19.58 0.11
N HIS A 37 -21.25 18.55 0.56
CA HIS A 37 -22.69 18.60 0.83
C HIS A 37 -23.49 19.14 -0.37
N LEU A 38 -23.09 18.75 -1.59
CA LEU A 38 -23.88 19.04 -2.79
C LEU A 38 -25.16 18.21 -2.76
N SER A 39 -26.26 18.78 -3.24
CA SER A 39 -27.55 18.09 -3.25
C SER A 39 -27.54 16.82 -4.08
N ASP A 40 -28.35 15.83 -3.70
CA ASP A 40 -28.55 14.56 -4.41
C ASP A 40 -28.82 14.75 -5.90
N LEU A 41 -29.60 15.78 -6.24
CA LEU A 41 -29.90 16.16 -7.62
C LEU A 41 -28.64 16.61 -8.37
N SER A 42 -27.78 17.42 -7.74
CA SER A 42 -26.55 17.92 -8.34
C SER A 42 -25.57 16.78 -8.59
N ILE A 43 -25.40 15.89 -7.60
CA ILE A 43 -24.59 14.67 -7.72
C ILE A 43 -25.09 13.82 -8.89
N SER A 44 -26.40 13.59 -8.96
CA SER A 44 -27.01 12.77 -10.01
C SER A 44 -26.88 13.39 -11.40
N ILE A 45 -27.00 14.71 -11.53
CA ILE A 45 -26.77 15.40 -12.80
C ILE A 45 -25.33 15.20 -13.26
N VAL A 46 -24.35 15.34 -12.35
CA VAL A 46 -22.93 15.14 -12.70
C VAL A 46 -22.66 13.69 -13.08
N MET A 47 -23.16 12.71 -12.31
CA MET A 47 -22.99 11.29 -12.62
C MET A 47 -23.67 10.92 -13.95
N ALA A 48 -24.86 11.45 -14.23
CA ALA A 48 -25.55 11.25 -15.51
C ALA A 48 -24.77 11.88 -16.68
N ALA A 49 -24.21 13.06 -16.48
CA ALA A 49 -23.39 13.73 -17.48
C ALA A 49 -22.10 12.95 -17.77
N LEU A 50 -21.42 12.43 -16.74
CA LEU A 50 -20.24 11.58 -16.88
C LEU A 50 -20.58 10.26 -17.60
N ALA A 51 -21.66 9.59 -17.20
CA ALA A 51 -22.14 8.37 -17.84
C ALA A 51 -22.45 8.59 -19.32
N LEU A 52 -23.16 9.66 -19.65
CA LEU A 52 -23.49 10.02 -21.03
C LEU A 52 -22.23 10.39 -21.83
N ALA A 53 -21.33 11.19 -21.26
CA ALA A 53 -20.10 11.60 -21.91
C ALA A 53 -19.20 10.39 -22.24
N GLY A 54 -18.96 9.52 -21.26
CA GLY A 54 -18.20 8.28 -21.43
C GLY A 54 -18.85 7.37 -22.48
N SER A 55 -20.18 7.20 -22.42
CA SER A 55 -20.95 6.41 -23.39
C SER A 55 -20.81 6.93 -24.83
N VAL A 56 -20.98 8.24 -25.02
CA VAL A 56 -20.87 8.89 -26.33
C VAL A 56 -19.45 8.77 -26.88
N VAL A 57 -18.43 8.98 -26.03
CA VAL A 57 -17.03 8.85 -26.41
C VAL A 57 -16.71 7.40 -26.80
N CYS A 58 -17.16 6.43 -26.02
CA CYS A 58 -16.92 5.01 -26.30
C CYS A 58 -17.57 4.61 -27.63
N VAL A 59 -18.88 4.82 -27.80
CA VAL A 59 -19.60 4.41 -29.03
C VAL A 59 -19.05 5.10 -30.28
N LYS A 60 -18.73 6.40 -30.22
CA LYS A 60 -18.27 7.15 -31.41
C LYS A 60 -16.80 6.93 -31.73
N PHE A 61 -15.94 6.73 -30.73
CA PHE A 61 -14.49 6.80 -30.92
C PHE A 61 -13.75 5.50 -30.62
N ALA A 62 -14.32 4.55 -29.87
CA ALA A 62 -13.70 3.24 -29.65
C ALA A 62 -13.42 2.46 -30.96
N PRO A 63 -14.25 2.53 -32.03
CA PRO A 63 -13.92 1.89 -33.29
C PRO A 63 -12.60 2.36 -33.92
N ALA A 64 -12.19 3.60 -33.65
CA ALA A 64 -10.90 4.12 -34.10
C ALA A 64 -9.73 3.59 -33.27
N ALA A 65 -9.95 3.27 -31.99
CA ALA A 65 -8.95 2.62 -31.15
C ALA A 65 -8.80 1.14 -31.54
N ILE A 66 -9.91 0.43 -31.76
CA ILE A 66 -9.94 -0.96 -32.27
C ILE A 66 -9.17 -1.07 -33.59
N ALA A 67 -9.44 -0.18 -34.54
CA ALA A 67 -8.74 -0.17 -35.82
C ALA A 67 -7.23 0.11 -35.71
N ALA A 68 -6.81 0.86 -34.69
CA ALA A 68 -5.40 1.22 -34.48
C ALA A 68 -4.60 0.14 -33.73
N THR A 69 -5.25 -0.66 -32.88
CA THR A 69 -4.61 -1.71 -32.07
C THR A 69 -4.81 -3.11 -32.64
N GLY A 70 -5.80 -3.31 -33.51
CA GLY A 70 -6.20 -4.63 -34.01
C GLY A 70 -6.89 -5.50 -32.96
N ASN A 71 -7.19 -4.95 -31.79
CA ASN A 71 -7.87 -5.65 -30.70
C ASN A 71 -9.32 -5.14 -30.60
N ASN A 72 -10.28 -6.07 -30.50
CA ASN A 72 -11.70 -5.75 -30.38
C ASN A 72 -12.05 -5.08 -29.04
N ASP A 73 -11.20 -5.24 -28.02
CA ASP A 73 -11.31 -4.57 -26.73
C ASP A 73 -9.92 -4.05 -26.29
N PRO A 74 -9.50 -2.86 -26.76
CA PRO A 74 -8.22 -2.31 -26.41
C PRO A 74 -8.28 -1.76 -24.98
N GLY A 75 -7.50 -2.33 -24.06
CA GLY A 75 -7.44 -1.85 -22.66
C GLY A 75 -6.92 -0.42 -22.46
N GLU A 76 -6.64 0.34 -23.54
CA GLU A 76 -6.45 1.80 -23.45
C GLU A 76 -7.75 2.61 -23.53
N VAL A 77 -8.85 1.97 -23.92
CA VAL A 77 -10.21 2.53 -23.87
C VAL A 77 -10.70 2.33 -22.44
N VAL A 78 -10.97 3.44 -21.75
CA VAL A 78 -11.43 3.46 -20.35
C VAL A 78 -12.60 4.44 -20.15
N ALA A 79 -13.24 4.83 -21.27
CA ALA A 79 -14.37 5.74 -21.30
C ALA A 79 -15.70 5.02 -21.01
N ASP A 80 -15.77 3.76 -21.41
CA ASP A 80 -16.65 2.69 -20.94
C ASP A 80 -16.63 2.58 -19.41
N GLU A 81 -15.45 2.48 -18.80
CA GLU A 81 -15.36 2.29 -17.34
C GLU A 81 -15.73 3.53 -16.55
N LEU A 82 -15.37 4.71 -17.08
CA LEU A 82 -15.85 5.99 -16.56
C LEU A 82 -17.38 6.01 -16.58
N ALA A 83 -18.00 5.52 -17.67
CA ALA A 83 -19.45 5.49 -17.79
C ALA A 83 -20.08 4.47 -16.84
N GLY A 84 -19.56 3.25 -16.77
CA GLY A 84 -20.05 2.20 -15.89
C GLY A 84 -19.96 2.58 -14.42
N GLN A 85 -18.84 3.15 -13.98
CA GLN A 85 -18.69 3.62 -12.60
C GLN A 85 -19.63 4.77 -12.27
N ALA A 86 -19.88 5.68 -13.22
CA ALA A 86 -20.85 6.76 -13.02
C ALA A 86 -22.28 6.22 -12.89
N VAL A 87 -22.63 5.15 -13.63
CA VAL A 87 -23.90 4.44 -13.47
C VAL A 87 -24.05 3.82 -12.08
N THR A 88 -22.96 3.26 -11.50
CA THR A 88 -23.00 2.75 -10.13
C THR A 88 -23.46 3.81 -9.13
N PHE A 89 -22.96 5.05 -9.27
CA PHE A 89 -23.34 6.14 -8.38
C PHE A 89 -24.66 6.83 -8.75
N LEU A 90 -25.22 6.58 -9.94
CA LEU A 90 -26.60 6.97 -10.25
C LEU A 90 -27.62 6.13 -9.49
N ALA A 91 -27.33 4.85 -9.26
CA ALA A 91 -28.18 3.98 -8.45
C ALA A 91 -28.24 4.43 -6.98
N VAL A 92 -27.29 5.25 -6.55
CA VAL A 92 -27.26 5.84 -5.20
C VAL A 92 -28.34 6.92 -5.02
N LEU A 93 -29.02 7.38 -6.08
CA LEU A 93 -30.18 8.29 -5.96
C LEU A 93 -31.32 7.71 -5.07
N PHE A 94 -31.36 6.39 -4.88
CA PHE A 94 -32.32 5.74 -3.98
C PHE A 94 -31.87 5.71 -2.51
N LEU A 95 -30.62 6.10 -2.24
CA LEU A 95 -30.03 6.22 -0.91
C LEU A 95 -30.12 7.69 -0.55
N THR A 96 -30.95 8.07 0.41
CA THR A 96 -31.05 9.47 0.88
C THR A 96 -29.70 9.91 1.46
N LEU A 97 -28.83 10.52 0.65
CA LEU A 97 -27.43 10.76 1.03
C LEU A 97 -27.31 11.79 2.14
N ASP A 98 -28.28 12.71 2.23
CA ASP A 98 -28.37 13.74 3.27
C ASP A 98 -28.46 13.18 4.69
N THR A 99 -28.83 11.89 4.87
CA THR A 99 -28.91 11.24 6.19
C THR A 99 -27.61 10.54 6.60
N LEU A 100 -26.62 10.47 5.71
CA LEU A 100 -25.37 9.76 5.94
C LEU A 100 -24.28 10.68 6.50
N SER A 101 -23.50 10.16 7.44
CA SER A 101 -22.30 10.81 7.95
C SER A 101 -21.20 10.86 6.89
N THR A 102 -20.22 11.75 7.07
CA THR A 102 -19.06 11.85 6.17
C THR A 102 -18.33 10.51 5.98
N GLY A 103 -18.20 9.70 7.05
CA GLY A 103 -17.58 8.37 6.99
C GLY A 103 -18.38 7.41 6.12
N GLN A 104 -19.71 7.36 6.30
CA GLN A 104 -20.62 6.54 5.49
C GLN A 104 -20.55 6.92 4.01
N LEU A 105 -20.43 8.21 3.70
CA LEU A 105 -20.31 8.70 2.33
C LEU A 105 -19.03 8.19 1.64
N TRP A 106 -17.88 8.26 2.30
CA TRP A 106 -16.62 7.74 1.76
C TRP A 106 -16.61 6.21 1.66
N ILE A 107 -17.20 5.50 2.65
CA ILE A 107 -17.39 4.05 2.57
C ILE A 107 -18.26 3.69 1.37
N THR A 108 -19.33 4.44 1.11
CA THR A 108 -20.21 4.26 -0.06
C THR A 108 -19.43 4.46 -1.37
N ALA A 109 -18.58 5.49 -1.44
CA ALA A 109 -17.71 5.73 -2.59
C ALA A 109 -16.74 4.56 -2.86
N VAL A 110 -16.07 4.07 -1.81
CA VAL A 110 -15.11 2.96 -1.91
C VAL A 110 -15.81 1.65 -2.26
N LEU A 111 -16.92 1.31 -1.60
CA LEU A 111 -17.69 0.11 -1.90
C LEU A 111 -18.25 0.14 -3.32
N GLY A 112 -18.80 1.28 -3.76
CA GLY A 112 -19.28 1.44 -5.13
C GLY A 112 -18.18 1.24 -6.17
N PHE A 113 -16.98 1.75 -5.91
CA PHE A 113 -15.81 1.50 -6.75
C PHE A 113 -15.41 0.03 -6.80
N LEU A 114 -15.30 -0.63 -5.65
CA LEU A 114 -14.89 -2.03 -5.56
C LEU A 114 -15.92 -2.97 -6.21
N LEU A 115 -17.22 -2.72 -5.96
CA LEU A 115 -18.31 -3.51 -6.54
C LEU A 115 -18.34 -3.37 -8.06
N PHE A 116 -18.17 -2.14 -8.59
CA PHE A 116 -18.08 -1.93 -10.04
C PHE A 116 -16.94 -2.74 -10.64
N ARG A 117 -15.71 -2.60 -10.09
CA ARG A 117 -14.55 -3.34 -10.59
C ARG A 117 -14.72 -4.86 -10.47
N LEU A 118 -15.38 -5.34 -9.42
CA LEU A 118 -15.68 -6.76 -9.26
C LEU A 118 -16.58 -7.26 -10.39
N PHE A 119 -17.67 -6.57 -10.69
CA PHE A 119 -18.62 -6.98 -11.73
C PHE A 119 -18.07 -6.80 -13.15
N ASP A 120 -17.32 -5.73 -13.38
CA ASP A 120 -16.62 -5.47 -14.64
C ASP A 120 -15.56 -6.57 -14.94
N ILE A 121 -14.76 -6.98 -13.94
CA ILE A 121 -13.75 -8.02 -14.14
C ILE A 121 -14.39 -9.42 -14.25
N ALA A 122 -15.42 -9.71 -13.45
CA ALA A 122 -16.04 -11.04 -13.40
C ALA A 122 -17.04 -11.30 -14.54
N LYS A 123 -17.69 -10.24 -15.05
CA LYS A 123 -18.73 -10.27 -16.09
C LYS A 123 -19.76 -11.40 -15.92
N PRO A 124 -20.45 -11.52 -14.76
CA PRO A 124 -21.44 -12.57 -14.56
C PRO A 124 -22.60 -12.46 -15.55
N TRP A 125 -23.36 -13.55 -15.73
CA TRP A 125 -24.50 -13.54 -16.62
C TRP A 125 -25.53 -12.45 -16.24
N PRO A 126 -26.08 -11.67 -17.21
CA PRO A 126 -25.88 -11.71 -18.65
C PRO A 126 -24.84 -10.69 -19.17
N ILE A 127 -24.00 -10.08 -18.33
CA ILE A 127 -22.99 -9.05 -18.70
C ILE A 127 -22.10 -9.54 -19.83
N HIS A 128 -21.49 -10.72 -19.71
CA HIS A 128 -20.63 -11.29 -20.76
C HIS A 128 -21.35 -11.56 -22.11
N LYS A 129 -22.69 -11.53 -22.17
CA LYS A 129 -23.41 -11.67 -23.46
C LYS A 129 -23.39 -10.37 -24.26
N LEU A 130 -23.23 -9.23 -23.58
CA LEU A 130 -23.25 -7.90 -24.19
C LEU A 130 -21.98 -7.59 -24.99
N GLU A 131 -20.87 -8.30 -24.70
CA GLU A 131 -19.63 -8.24 -25.48
C GLU A 131 -19.83 -8.61 -26.97
N LYS A 132 -20.93 -9.31 -27.30
CA LYS A 132 -21.27 -9.70 -28.68
C LYS A 132 -21.91 -8.57 -29.48
N LEU A 133 -22.21 -7.43 -28.85
CA LEU A 133 -22.78 -6.28 -29.54
C LEU A 133 -21.77 -5.65 -30.50
N PRO A 134 -22.23 -5.06 -31.62
CA PRO A 134 -21.32 -4.59 -32.65
C PRO A 134 -20.58 -3.30 -32.23
N LYS A 135 -19.29 -3.24 -32.56
CA LYS A 135 -18.43 -2.04 -32.46
C LYS A 135 -18.32 -1.54 -31.01
N GLY A 136 -18.36 -0.22 -30.79
CA GLY A 136 -18.21 0.37 -29.45
C GLY A 136 -19.34 0.01 -28.48
N TRP A 137 -20.45 -0.58 -28.92
CA TRP A 137 -21.49 -1.06 -28.02
C TRP A 137 -21.10 -2.34 -27.27
N GLY A 138 -20.25 -3.18 -27.86
CA GLY A 138 -19.75 -4.39 -27.21
C GLY A 138 -18.73 -4.12 -26.11
N ILE A 139 -18.13 -2.92 -26.10
CA ILE A 139 -17.20 -2.45 -25.06
C ILE A 139 -17.94 -1.68 -23.96
N LEU A 140 -19.02 -0.96 -24.32
CA LEU A 140 -19.74 -0.11 -23.38
C LEU A 140 -20.83 -0.85 -22.60
N ALA A 141 -21.57 -1.74 -23.25
CA ALA A 141 -22.85 -2.21 -22.72
C ALA A 141 -22.68 -3.15 -21.51
N ASP A 142 -21.62 -3.96 -21.50
CA ASP A 142 -21.21 -4.79 -20.37
C ASP A 142 -20.81 -3.93 -19.17
N ASP A 143 -20.02 -2.88 -19.36
CA ASP A 143 -19.61 -1.94 -18.30
C ASP A 143 -20.80 -1.17 -17.71
N LEU A 144 -21.74 -0.72 -18.54
CA LEU A 144 -22.96 -0.08 -18.05
C LEU A 144 -23.79 -1.05 -17.21
N LEU A 145 -23.92 -2.32 -17.64
CA LEU A 145 -24.67 -3.33 -16.89
C LEU A 145 -23.94 -3.74 -15.60
N ALA A 146 -22.62 -3.83 -15.61
CA ALA A 146 -21.80 -3.99 -14.41
C ALA A 146 -22.02 -2.82 -13.45
N GLY A 147 -22.12 -1.59 -13.97
CA GLY A 147 -22.49 -0.38 -13.24
C GLY A 147 -23.82 -0.51 -12.51
N VAL A 148 -24.86 -0.98 -13.22
CA VAL A 148 -26.20 -1.25 -12.65
C VAL A 148 -26.14 -2.33 -11.57
N TYR A 149 -25.43 -3.43 -11.81
CA TYR A 149 -25.29 -4.52 -10.84
C TYR A 149 -24.62 -4.04 -9.56
N ALA A 150 -23.51 -3.31 -9.69
CA ALA A 150 -22.82 -2.69 -8.57
C ALA A 150 -23.72 -1.73 -7.80
N GLY A 151 -24.51 -0.92 -8.51
CA GLY A 151 -25.47 0.00 -7.91
C GLY A 151 -26.55 -0.70 -7.09
N ILE A 152 -27.14 -1.78 -7.62
CA ILE A 152 -28.13 -2.59 -6.91
C ILE A 152 -27.54 -3.22 -5.66
N VAL A 153 -26.34 -3.82 -5.76
CA VAL A 153 -25.68 -4.43 -4.60
C VAL A 153 -25.32 -3.37 -3.56
N LEU A 154 -24.82 -2.21 -3.99
CA LEU A 154 -24.51 -1.09 -3.10
C LEU A 154 -25.75 -0.59 -2.36
N PHE A 155 -26.89 -0.52 -3.03
CA PHE A 155 -28.18 -0.20 -2.42
C PHE A 155 -28.53 -1.22 -1.32
N PHE A 156 -28.46 -2.52 -1.61
CA PHE A 156 -28.69 -3.54 -0.60
C PHE A 156 -27.68 -3.49 0.56
N CYS A 157 -26.42 -3.16 0.30
CA CYS A 157 -25.42 -2.96 1.35
C CYS A 157 -25.82 -1.83 2.33
N HIS A 158 -26.48 -0.78 1.85
CA HIS A 158 -27.05 0.25 2.72
C HIS A 158 -28.26 -0.27 3.50
N GLU A 159 -29.21 -0.92 2.83
CA GLU A 159 -30.44 -1.44 3.46
C GLU A 159 -30.18 -2.45 4.57
N ILE A 160 -29.21 -3.34 4.39
CA ILE A 160 -28.82 -4.32 5.43
C ILE A 160 -27.95 -3.71 6.52
N GLY A 161 -27.66 -2.41 6.45
CA GLY A 161 -26.82 -1.70 7.41
C GLY A 161 -25.33 -2.04 7.31
N LEU A 162 -24.85 -2.62 6.21
CA LEU A 162 -23.42 -2.93 6.05
C LEU A 162 -22.56 -1.66 6.07
N VAL A 163 -23.03 -0.58 5.42
CA VAL A 163 -22.33 0.72 5.47
C VAL A 163 -22.32 1.29 6.87
N ASN A 164 -23.41 1.14 7.63
CA ASN A 164 -23.49 1.55 9.04
C ASN A 164 -22.61 0.70 9.93
N TYR A 165 -22.53 -0.60 9.68
CA TYR A 165 -21.65 -1.52 10.39
C TYR A 165 -20.18 -1.17 10.13
N ILE A 166 -19.78 -1.03 8.86
CA ILE A 166 -18.43 -0.60 8.46
C ILE A 166 -18.13 0.77 9.08
N ASN A 167 -19.04 1.72 8.99
CA ASN A 167 -18.86 3.03 9.60
C ASN A 167 -18.78 2.95 11.12
N GLY A 168 -19.56 2.09 11.77
CA GLY A 168 -19.47 1.81 13.20
C GLY A 168 -18.14 1.18 13.60
N ILE A 169 -17.46 0.47 12.72
CA ILE A 169 -16.08 0.02 12.98
C ILE A 169 -15.10 1.20 13.01
N PHE A 170 -15.38 2.26 12.25
CA PHE A 170 -14.56 3.49 12.23
C PHE A 170 -15.00 4.54 13.27
N ILE A 171 -16.27 4.57 13.71
CA ILE A 171 -16.85 5.64 14.56
C ILE A 171 -17.34 5.13 15.93
N HIS A 172 -17.72 3.85 16.05
CA HIS A 172 -18.17 3.24 17.30
C HIS A 172 -17.11 2.30 17.86
N SER A 173 -16.18 2.90 18.58
CA SER A 173 -15.48 2.22 19.65
C SER A 173 -15.70 3.05 20.92
N GLU A 174 -16.91 2.99 21.50
CA GLU A 174 -17.13 3.45 22.88
C GLU A 174 -16.17 2.73 23.85
N ASP A 175 -15.72 1.53 23.48
CA ASP A 175 -14.47 0.95 23.96
C ASP A 175 -13.34 1.32 23.01
N SER A 176 -12.38 2.15 23.44
CA SER A 176 -11.10 2.41 22.75
C SER A 176 -10.18 1.18 22.68
N SER A 177 -10.74 -0.02 22.64
CA SER A 177 -10.03 -1.29 22.70
C SER A 177 -9.91 -1.92 21.31
N LEU A 178 -8.75 -2.50 21.03
CA LEU A 178 -8.46 -3.14 19.76
C LEU A 178 -9.34 -4.39 19.56
N ASN A 179 -10.27 -4.34 18.60
CA ASN A 179 -11.06 -5.51 18.23
C ASN A 179 -10.43 -6.31 17.08
N VAL A 180 -10.99 -7.49 16.80
CA VAL A 180 -10.47 -8.41 15.77
C VAL A 180 -10.45 -7.77 14.38
N LEU A 181 -11.44 -6.95 14.04
CA LEU A 181 -11.51 -6.37 12.72
C LEU A 181 -10.51 -5.23 12.55
N HIS A 182 -10.36 -4.35 13.54
CA HIS A 182 -9.29 -3.34 13.57
C HIS A 182 -7.93 -4.03 13.38
N ALA A 183 -7.69 -5.10 14.12
CA ALA A 183 -6.46 -5.88 14.01
C ALA A 183 -6.25 -6.49 12.61
N VAL A 184 -7.30 -7.02 11.97
CA VAL A 184 -7.23 -7.53 10.59
C VAL A 184 -6.90 -6.39 9.61
N VAL A 185 -7.56 -5.24 9.71
CA VAL A 185 -7.34 -4.11 8.81
C VAL A 185 -5.91 -3.57 8.97
N LEU A 186 -5.49 -3.27 10.20
CA LEU A 186 -4.13 -2.80 10.48
C LEU A 186 -3.08 -3.85 10.07
N GLY A 187 -3.35 -5.13 10.30
CA GLY A 187 -2.49 -6.22 9.85
C GLY A 187 -2.35 -6.28 8.33
N ILE A 188 -3.46 -6.15 7.58
CA ILE A 188 -3.44 -6.09 6.11
C ILE A 188 -2.64 -4.87 5.64
N VAL A 189 -2.89 -3.70 6.23
CA VAL A 189 -2.18 -2.45 5.93
C VAL A 189 -0.67 -2.65 6.15
N GLN A 190 -0.27 -3.17 7.30
CA GLN A 190 1.13 -3.49 7.62
C GLN A 190 1.73 -4.45 6.58
N GLY A 191 1.08 -5.59 6.31
CA GLY A 191 1.63 -6.59 5.40
C GLY A 191 1.80 -6.10 3.97
N ILE A 192 0.86 -5.30 3.47
CA ILE A 192 0.97 -4.69 2.13
C ILE A 192 2.09 -3.64 2.10
N THR A 193 2.16 -2.77 3.10
CA THR A 193 2.99 -1.55 3.06
C THR A 193 4.42 -1.75 3.56
N GLU A 194 4.70 -2.77 4.37
CA GLU A 194 6.03 -2.99 4.97
C GLU A 194 7.14 -3.15 3.92
N PHE A 195 6.83 -3.90 2.86
CA PHE A 195 7.80 -4.19 1.81
C PHE A 195 7.83 -3.12 0.72
N LEU A 196 6.72 -2.42 0.52
CA LEU A 196 6.64 -1.32 -0.43
C LEU A 196 7.37 -0.10 0.14
N PRO A 197 8.03 0.71 -0.70
CA PRO A 197 8.76 1.87 -0.24
C PRO A 197 7.81 3.05 0.06
N VAL A 198 6.81 2.85 0.94
CA VAL A 198 5.73 3.84 1.22
C VAL A 198 5.51 4.13 2.71
N SER A 199 6.31 3.54 3.59
CA SER A 199 6.26 3.66 5.06
C SER A 199 5.01 3.03 5.68
N SER A 200 5.13 1.77 6.11
CA SER A 200 4.11 1.05 6.85
C SER A 200 3.74 1.71 8.18
N SER A 201 4.74 2.14 8.95
CA SER A 201 4.52 2.86 10.21
C SER A 201 3.67 4.12 10.04
N GLY A 202 3.87 4.89 8.96
CA GLY A 202 3.01 6.04 8.67
C GLY A 202 1.56 5.66 8.35
N HIS A 203 1.35 4.53 7.67
CA HIS A 203 0.00 4.05 7.40
C HIS A 203 -0.68 3.50 8.65
N LEU A 204 0.05 2.77 9.51
CA LEU A 204 -0.48 2.32 10.79
C LEU A 204 -0.91 3.50 11.65
N VAL A 205 -0.03 4.49 11.86
CA VAL A 205 -0.38 5.71 12.61
C VAL A 205 -1.59 6.43 12.02
N LEU A 206 -1.69 6.53 10.69
CA LEU A 206 -2.88 7.11 10.05
C LEU A 206 -4.16 6.31 10.38
N PHE A 207 -4.13 4.98 10.23
CA PHE A 207 -5.31 4.14 10.48
C PHE A 207 -5.65 4.08 11.97
N GLU A 208 -4.67 4.08 12.87
CA GLU A 208 -4.87 4.19 14.32
C GLU A 208 -5.63 5.49 14.65
N ASN A 209 -5.19 6.63 14.12
CA ASN A 209 -5.91 7.90 14.29
C ASN A 209 -7.32 7.88 13.67
N LEU A 210 -7.51 7.18 12.53
CA LEU A 210 -8.83 7.02 11.92
C LEU A 210 -9.75 6.07 12.70
N PHE A 211 -9.19 5.24 13.58
CA PHE A 211 -9.92 4.37 14.50
C PHE A 211 -9.99 4.96 15.92
N ASP A 212 -9.63 6.25 16.08
CA ASP A 212 -9.58 6.94 17.38
C ASP A 212 -8.68 6.27 18.43
N PHE A 213 -7.69 5.48 17.99
CA PHE A 213 -6.63 4.97 18.87
C PHE A 213 -5.52 6.01 19.01
N ASP A 214 -4.96 6.10 20.22
CA ASP A 214 -3.75 6.88 20.47
C ASP A 214 -2.50 6.05 20.09
N PRO A 215 -1.78 6.44 19.01
CA PRO A 215 -0.59 5.73 18.52
C PRO A 215 0.58 5.69 19.51
N GLU A 216 0.58 6.54 20.54
CA GLU A 216 1.65 6.61 21.54
C GLU A 216 1.47 5.60 22.67
N THR A 217 0.27 5.00 22.79
CA THR A 217 -0.03 4.02 23.83
C THR A 217 0.82 2.75 23.69
N SER A 218 1.20 2.18 24.84
CA SER A 218 1.94 0.90 24.87
C SER A 218 1.17 -0.24 24.19
N GLU A 219 -0.17 -0.22 24.23
CA GLU A 219 -1.00 -1.22 23.55
C GLU A 219 -0.82 -1.17 22.02
N MET A 220 -0.94 0.02 21.41
CA MET A 220 -0.77 0.19 19.97
C MET A 220 0.68 -0.05 19.55
N LEU A 221 1.66 0.40 20.34
CA LEU A 221 3.08 0.11 20.10
C LEU A 221 3.38 -1.39 20.09
N LEU A 222 2.83 -2.15 21.03
CA LEU A 222 3.00 -3.60 21.09
C LEU A 222 2.28 -4.30 19.94
N PHE A 223 1.09 -3.85 19.58
CA PHE A 223 0.37 -4.34 18.40
C PHE A 223 1.17 -4.13 17.11
N ASP A 224 1.68 -2.92 16.89
CA ASP A 224 2.53 -2.56 15.76
C ASP A 224 3.75 -3.48 15.66
N LEU A 225 4.45 -3.68 16.77
CA LEU A 225 5.61 -4.58 16.81
C LEU A 225 5.21 -6.02 16.48
N ALA A 226 4.05 -6.49 16.95
CA ALA A 226 3.56 -7.83 16.65
C ALA A 226 3.26 -8.01 15.15
N VAL A 227 2.58 -7.05 14.52
CA VAL A 227 2.32 -7.11 13.07
C VAL A 227 3.62 -6.98 12.24
N HIS A 228 4.62 -6.24 12.71
CA HIS A 228 5.97 -6.25 12.13
C HIS A 228 6.62 -7.63 12.22
N VAL A 229 6.51 -8.33 13.35
CA VAL A 229 6.96 -9.74 13.47
C VAL A 229 6.22 -10.65 12.49
N GLY A 230 4.92 -10.42 12.26
CA GLY A 230 4.16 -11.09 11.21
C GLY A 230 4.80 -10.94 9.83
N THR A 231 5.22 -9.73 9.45
CA THR A 231 5.91 -9.50 8.19
C THR A 231 7.33 -10.10 8.15
N VAL A 232 8.04 -10.20 9.28
CA VAL A 232 9.30 -10.95 9.37
C VAL A 232 9.07 -12.42 9.04
N ALA A 233 7.96 -13.02 9.46
CA ALA A 233 7.59 -14.38 9.04
C ALA A 233 7.41 -14.48 7.51
N SER A 234 6.83 -13.46 6.87
CA SER A 234 6.77 -13.39 5.40
C SER A 234 8.15 -13.41 4.75
N ILE A 235 9.14 -12.70 5.32
CA ILE A 235 10.54 -12.71 4.85
C ILE A 235 11.10 -14.13 4.94
N PHE A 236 10.95 -14.81 6.09
CA PHE A 236 11.43 -16.18 6.27
C PHE A 236 10.82 -17.15 5.26
N ILE A 237 9.52 -17.04 4.99
CA ILE A 237 8.81 -17.91 4.05
C ILE A 237 9.27 -17.66 2.60
N VAL A 238 9.32 -16.40 2.17
CA VAL A 238 9.65 -16.03 0.79
C VAL A 238 11.14 -16.24 0.49
N PHE A 239 12.02 -15.87 1.42
CA PHE A 239 13.47 -16.00 1.27
C PHE A 239 14.05 -17.28 1.87
N ARG A 240 13.23 -18.29 2.22
CA ARG A 240 13.67 -19.56 2.84
C ARG A 240 14.89 -20.20 2.18
N LYS A 241 14.96 -20.17 0.84
CA LYS A 241 16.09 -20.73 0.08
C LYS A 241 17.36 -19.88 0.22
N SER A 242 17.22 -18.56 0.15
CA SER A 242 18.33 -17.61 0.30
C SER A 242 18.89 -17.64 1.72
N ILE A 243 18.02 -17.67 2.73
CA ILE A 243 18.39 -17.78 4.15
C ILE A 243 19.07 -19.14 4.42
N ALA A 244 18.51 -20.25 3.92
CA ALA A 244 19.16 -21.55 4.06
C ALA A 244 20.53 -21.61 3.37
N ALA A 245 20.69 -20.96 2.22
CA ALA A 245 21.99 -20.85 1.55
C ALA A 245 22.97 -20.00 2.35
N LEU A 246 22.52 -18.88 2.94
CA LEU A 246 23.33 -18.05 3.84
C LEU A 246 23.82 -18.87 5.04
N ILE A 247 22.92 -19.60 5.71
CA ILE A 247 23.25 -20.46 6.85
C ILE A 247 24.24 -21.56 6.44
N LYS A 248 23.99 -22.26 5.31
CA LYS A 248 24.94 -23.27 4.80
C LYS A 248 26.32 -22.69 4.52
N ASN A 249 26.40 -21.48 3.97
CA ASN A 249 27.68 -20.82 3.71
C ASN A 249 28.46 -20.52 5.00
N LEU A 250 27.79 -20.35 6.15
CA LEU A 250 28.45 -20.20 7.45
C LEU A 250 29.14 -21.50 7.89
N PHE A 251 28.49 -22.65 7.71
CA PHE A 251 29.07 -23.95 8.07
C PHE A 251 30.17 -24.44 7.11
N VAL A 252 30.25 -23.85 5.91
CA VAL A 252 31.24 -24.20 4.88
C VAL A 252 32.38 -23.16 4.80
N CYS A 253 32.46 -22.25 5.78
CA CYS A 253 33.46 -21.17 5.81
C CYS A 253 34.92 -21.66 5.70
N GLY A 254 35.23 -22.84 6.24
CA GLY A 254 36.58 -23.42 6.15
C GLY A 254 37.07 -23.68 4.72
N LYS A 255 36.18 -23.71 3.72
CA LYS A 255 36.58 -23.79 2.29
C LYS A 255 37.19 -22.49 1.76
N TYR A 256 36.99 -21.37 2.45
CA TYR A 256 37.44 -20.05 2.02
C TYR A 256 38.73 -19.59 2.73
N GLY A 257 39.35 -20.47 3.51
CA GLY A 257 40.58 -20.21 4.26
C GLY A 257 40.36 -20.34 5.76
N ASN A 258 41.47 -20.24 6.51
CA ASN A 258 41.46 -20.27 7.98
C ASN A 258 41.50 -18.86 8.61
N ASN A 259 41.79 -17.82 7.80
CA ASN A 259 41.83 -16.44 8.27
C ASN A 259 40.44 -15.78 8.14
N PRO A 260 39.87 -15.22 9.23
CA PRO A 260 38.57 -14.54 9.21
C PRO A 260 38.45 -13.44 8.14
N VAL A 261 39.53 -12.68 7.89
CA VAL A 261 39.54 -11.59 6.90
C VAL A 261 39.45 -12.15 5.48
N GLU A 262 40.10 -13.27 5.22
CA GLU A 262 40.07 -13.94 3.92
C GLU A 262 38.69 -14.55 3.65
N ILE A 263 38.09 -15.17 4.66
CA ILE A 263 36.73 -15.70 4.60
C ILE A 263 35.73 -14.58 4.29
N TYR A 264 35.85 -13.42 4.94
CA TYR A 264 35.00 -12.26 4.69
C TYR A 264 35.05 -11.81 3.22
N HIS A 265 36.24 -11.64 2.64
CA HIS A 265 36.37 -11.19 1.27
C HIS A 265 35.97 -12.24 0.22
N LYS A 266 36.16 -13.53 0.53
CA LYS A 266 35.89 -14.62 -0.42
C LYS A 266 34.45 -15.14 -0.36
N SER A 267 33.84 -15.24 0.82
CA SER A 267 32.49 -15.78 1.01
C SER A 267 31.42 -14.69 0.91
N PRO A 268 30.59 -14.67 -0.16
CA PRO A 268 29.53 -13.66 -0.30
C PRO A 268 28.52 -13.67 0.84
N GLY A 269 28.25 -14.84 1.43
CA GLY A 269 27.33 -14.99 2.55
C GLY A 269 27.88 -14.36 3.83
N VAL A 270 29.13 -14.65 4.18
CA VAL A 270 29.79 -14.07 5.37
C VAL A 270 29.93 -12.56 5.20
N HIS A 271 30.34 -12.11 4.01
CA HIS A 271 30.40 -10.69 3.67
C HIS A 271 29.07 -9.98 3.96
N MET A 272 27.97 -10.52 3.44
CA MET A 272 26.63 -9.95 3.62
C MET A 272 26.17 -9.98 5.09
N LEU A 273 26.48 -11.06 5.81
CA LEU A 273 26.11 -11.19 7.23
C LEU A 273 26.87 -10.20 8.12
N VAL A 274 28.18 -10.06 7.94
CA VAL A 274 29.00 -9.11 8.72
C VAL A 274 28.49 -7.69 8.49
N LEU A 275 28.21 -7.32 7.25
CA LEU A 275 27.64 -6.01 6.92
C LEU A 275 26.24 -5.83 7.50
N ALA A 276 25.42 -6.87 7.52
CA ALA A 276 24.09 -6.81 8.10
C ALA A 276 24.15 -6.60 9.61
N ILE A 277 25.09 -7.25 10.31
CA ILE A 277 25.35 -7.05 11.75
C ILE A 277 25.76 -5.60 12.00
N ILE A 278 26.70 -5.04 11.23
CA ILE A 278 27.16 -3.65 11.37
C ILE A 278 26.00 -2.67 11.16
N ALA A 279 25.22 -2.83 10.08
CA ALA A 279 24.07 -1.96 9.80
C ALA A 279 23.02 -2.03 10.91
N THR A 280 22.74 -3.23 11.43
CA THR A 280 21.77 -3.45 12.51
C THR A 280 22.29 -2.86 13.83
N PHE A 281 23.58 -3.02 14.13
CA PHE A 281 24.20 -2.43 15.32
C PHE A 281 24.10 -0.90 15.31
N VAL A 282 24.42 -0.28 14.17
CA VAL A 282 24.24 1.17 13.96
C VAL A 282 22.76 1.56 14.13
N THR A 283 21.84 0.77 13.57
CA THR A 283 20.40 0.99 13.73
C THR A 283 19.99 0.96 15.20
N GLY A 284 20.47 -0.03 15.97
CA GLY A 284 20.16 -0.17 17.39
C GLY A 284 20.68 0.98 18.23
N ILE A 285 21.91 1.46 17.99
CA ILE A 285 22.48 2.62 18.71
C ILE A 285 21.59 3.85 18.51
N PHE A 286 21.34 4.24 17.26
CA PHE A 286 20.55 5.43 16.97
C PHE A 286 19.07 5.25 17.32
N GLY A 287 18.55 4.03 17.25
CA GLY A 287 17.20 3.66 17.69
C GLY A 287 17.00 3.92 19.18
N LEU A 288 17.92 3.45 20.01
CA LEU A 288 17.87 3.65 21.47
C LEU A 288 18.12 5.11 21.87
N LEU A 289 19.03 5.81 21.20
CA LEU A 289 19.28 7.23 21.45
C LEU A 289 18.09 8.13 21.04
N GLY A 290 17.38 7.73 19.98
CA GLY A 290 16.28 8.49 19.40
C GLY A 290 14.89 8.13 19.92
N GLU A 291 14.76 7.14 20.80
CA GLU A 291 13.49 6.53 21.23
C GLU A 291 12.40 7.55 21.55
N LYS A 292 12.71 8.54 22.40
CA LYS A 292 11.75 9.59 22.81
C LYS A 292 11.21 10.41 21.64
N TYR A 293 12.06 10.70 20.65
CA TYR A 293 11.66 11.46 19.47
C TYR A 293 10.78 10.62 18.53
N PHE A 294 11.08 9.32 18.40
CA PHE A 294 10.28 8.43 17.57
C PHE A 294 8.89 8.19 18.16
N THR A 295 8.79 8.02 19.48
CA THR A 295 7.48 7.90 20.15
C THR A 295 6.67 9.17 19.98
N ALA A 296 7.23 10.35 20.28
CA ALA A 296 6.53 11.63 20.13
C ALA A 296 6.12 11.96 18.68
N ALA A 297 6.86 11.45 17.69
CA ALA A 297 6.50 11.63 16.29
C ALA A 297 5.28 10.80 15.87
N ARG A 298 4.95 9.71 16.59
CA ARG A 298 3.76 8.90 16.32
C ARG A 298 2.47 9.64 16.65
N GLY A 299 2.44 10.46 17.70
CA GLY A 299 1.27 11.28 18.05
C GLY A 299 1.03 12.48 17.13
N SER A 300 1.86 12.68 16.09
CA SER A 300 1.77 13.84 15.20
C SER A 300 1.60 13.43 13.73
N LEU A 301 0.36 13.40 13.26
CA LEU A 301 0.06 13.17 11.83
C LEU A 301 0.72 14.20 10.90
N VAL A 302 0.96 15.43 11.36
CA VAL A 302 1.73 16.45 10.63
C VAL A 302 3.18 15.98 10.43
N THR A 303 3.79 15.38 11.45
CA THR A 303 5.14 14.82 11.37
C THR A 303 5.14 13.64 10.39
N VAL A 304 4.18 12.72 10.49
CA VAL A 304 4.04 11.59 9.56
C VAL A 304 3.93 12.06 8.11
N ALA A 305 3.06 13.02 7.83
CA ALA A 305 2.88 13.57 6.49
C ALA A 305 4.16 14.26 5.96
N SER A 306 4.85 15.01 6.81
CA SER A 306 6.14 15.63 6.47
C SER A 306 7.19 14.57 6.12
N MET A 307 7.24 13.46 6.85
CA MET A 307 8.15 12.35 6.59
C MET A 307 7.80 11.59 5.30
N TRP A 308 6.52 11.50 4.91
CA TRP A 308 6.15 10.99 3.59
C TRP A 308 6.67 11.84 2.43
N PHE A 309 6.71 13.18 2.57
CA PHE A 309 7.38 14.03 1.57
C PHE A 309 8.88 13.72 1.48
N ILE A 310 9.54 13.47 2.61
CA ILE A 310 10.96 13.07 2.64
C ILE A 310 11.14 11.71 1.94
N THR A 311 10.30 10.72 2.26
CA THR A 311 10.31 9.41 1.60
C THR A 311 10.12 9.54 0.09
N GLY A 312 9.11 10.30 -0.36
CA GLY A 312 8.85 10.51 -1.78
C GLY A 312 10.02 11.18 -2.50
N THR A 313 10.64 12.18 -1.86
CA THR A 313 11.80 12.89 -2.41
C THR A 313 13.00 11.96 -2.56
N LEU A 314 13.29 11.15 -1.54
CA LEU A 314 14.38 10.16 -1.57
C LEU A 314 14.20 9.16 -2.71
N LEU A 315 12.96 8.70 -2.94
CA LEU A 315 12.63 7.77 -4.02
C LEU A 315 12.80 8.40 -5.40
N LEU A 316 12.39 9.65 -5.61
CA LEU A 316 12.58 10.36 -6.89
C LEU A 316 14.06 10.59 -7.21
N ILE A 317 14.85 11.01 -6.21
CA ILE A 317 16.30 11.21 -6.38
C ILE A 317 16.95 9.87 -6.79
N THR A 318 16.56 8.78 -6.13
CA THR A 318 17.10 7.45 -6.40
C THR A 318 16.68 6.92 -7.77
N ASP A 319 15.44 7.14 -8.20
CA ASP A 319 14.96 6.70 -9.52
C ASP A 319 15.78 7.30 -10.68
N SER A 320 16.23 8.54 -10.49
CA SER A 320 17.05 9.28 -11.46
C SER A 320 18.47 8.70 -11.62
N ARG A 321 18.94 7.86 -10.68
CA ARG A 321 20.26 7.23 -10.71
C ARG A 321 20.22 5.86 -11.42
N LYS A 322 20.34 5.87 -12.74
CA LYS A 322 20.30 4.65 -13.59
C LYS A 322 21.57 3.79 -13.59
N LYS A 323 22.69 4.24 -13.00
CA LYS A 323 24.03 3.62 -13.14
C LYS A 323 24.58 2.95 -11.87
N ALA A 324 23.76 2.26 -11.09
CA ALA A 324 24.26 1.43 -10.00
C ALA A 324 25.02 0.21 -10.55
N ARG A 325 26.34 0.14 -10.32
CA ARG A 325 27.23 -0.86 -10.95
C ARG A 325 27.91 -1.80 -9.95
N LEU A 326 27.96 -1.43 -8.66
CA LEU A 326 28.69 -2.19 -7.64
C LEU A 326 28.06 -3.56 -7.41
N GLY A 327 28.90 -4.58 -7.41
CA GLY A 327 28.53 -5.93 -6.97
C GLY A 327 28.55 -6.06 -5.44
N LEU A 328 27.97 -7.13 -4.91
CA LEU A 328 27.88 -7.36 -3.46
C LEU A 328 29.24 -7.30 -2.74
N ARG A 329 30.30 -7.86 -3.35
CA ARG A 329 31.66 -7.87 -2.77
C ARG A 329 32.32 -6.48 -2.70
N GLN A 330 31.87 -5.53 -3.51
CA GLN A 330 32.38 -4.15 -3.51
C GLN A 330 31.62 -3.27 -2.51
N PHE A 331 30.52 -3.78 -1.95
CA PHE A 331 29.76 -3.10 -0.91
C PHE A 331 30.54 -3.24 0.41
N GLY A 332 31.16 -2.15 0.88
CA GLY A 332 32.05 -2.18 2.05
C GLY A 332 31.36 -1.83 3.37
N ILE A 333 32.16 -1.83 4.45
CA ILE A 333 31.70 -1.50 5.82
C ILE A 333 31.07 -0.11 5.90
N TRP A 334 31.69 0.91 5.28
CA TRP A 334 31.13 2.27 5.23
C TRP A 334 29.74 2.31 4.61
N ALA A 335 29.49 1.49 3.59
CA ALA A 335 28.20 1.43 2.96
C ALA A 335 27.14 0.82 3.91
N ALA A 336 27.51 -0.19 4.69
CA ALA A 336 26.65 -0.76 5.72
C ALA A 336 26.35 0.23 6.86
N VAL A 337 27.33 1.05 7.26
CA VAL A 337 27.11 2.12 8.26
C VAL A 337 26.09 3.13 7.75
N VAL A 338 26.25 3.63 6.51
CA VAL A 338 25.30 4.59 5.91
C VAL A 338 23.90 3.98 5.80
N VAL A 339 23.78 2.72 5.38
CA VAL A 339 22.49 2.02 5.34
C VAL A 339 21.91 1.84 6.75
N GLY A 340 22.73 1.57 7.76
CA GLY A 340 22.30 1.49 9.16
C GLY A 340 21.76 2.82 9.69
N ILE A 341 22.40 3.95 9.35
CA ILE A 341 21.90 5.29 9.68
C ILE A 341 20.57 5.56 8.97
N ALA A 342 20.47 5.22 7.68
CA ALA A 342 19.22 5.35 6.93
C ALA A 342 18.10 4.49 7.52
N GLN A 343 18.41 3.29 8.00
CA GLN A 343 17.46 2.43 8.69
C GLN A 343 17.03 3.00 10.05
N ALA A 344 17.95 3.59 10.82
CA ALA A 344 17.64 4.25 12.08
C ALA A 344 16.72 5.47 11.88
N ALA A 345 17.01 6.29 10.87
CA ALA A 345 16.14 7.40 10.49
C ALA A 345 14.73 6.90 10.14
N ALA A 346 14.62 5.71 9.55
CA ALA A 346 13.35 5.11 9.19
C ALA A 346 12.54 4.51 10.35
N ILE A 347 13.03 4.60 11.58
CA ILE A 347 12.19 4.39 12.77
C ILE A 347 11.16 5.52 12.90
N MET A 348 11.46 6.71 12.36
CA MET A 348 10.54 7.82 12.29
C MET A 348 9.29 7.46 11.45
N PRO A 349 8.07 7.57 12.02
CA PRO A 349 6.84 7.31 11.28
C PRO A 349 6.73 8.16 10.02
N GLY A 350 6.32 7.55 8.90
CA GLY A 350 6.26 8.20 7.58
C GLY A 350 7.57 8.12 6.78
N ILE A 351 8.71 7.79 7.41
CA ILE A 351 9.91 7.36 6.68
C ILE A 351 9.78 5.87 6.35
N SER A 352 9.94 5.50 5.07
CA SER A 352 9.90 4.09 4.69
C SER A 352 11.20 3.37 5.01
N ARG A 353 11.17 2.33 5.86
CA ARG A 353 12.36 1.52 6.17
C ARG A 353 12.95 0.80 4.97
N SER A 354 12.10 0.10 4.20
CA SER A 354 12.49 -0.53 2.94
C SER A 354 12.97 0.53 1.93
N GLY A 355 12.24 1.63 1.78
CA GLY A 355 12.61 2.75 0.91
C GLY A 355 13.95 3.37 1.25
N ALA A 356 14.19 3.73 2.51
CA ALA A 356 15.40 4.39 2.98
C ALA A 356 16.64 3.51 2.79
N THR A 357 16.57 2.24 3.20
CA THR A 357 17.72 1.32 3.11
C THR A 357 18.03 0.91 1.67
N ILE A 358 17.00 0.67 0.84
CA ILE A 358 17.17 0.41 -0.60
C ILE A 358 17.74 1.64 -1.31
N CYS A 359 17.20 2.83 -1.05
CA CYS A 359 17.68 4.07 -1.66
C CYS A 359 19.12 4.37 -1.26
N ALA A 360 19.46 4.31 0.03
CA ALA A 360 20.82 4.50 0.51
C ALA A 360 21.80 3.55 -0.19
N ALA A 361 21.47 2.25 -0.27
CA ALA A 361 22.31 1.26 -0.93
C ALA A 361 22.47 1.54 -2.44
N ILE A 362 21.41 1.91 -3.14
CA ILE A 362 21.45 2.26 -4.58
C ILE A 362 22.24 3.54 -4.82
N LEU A 363 22.08 4.55 -3.96
CA LEU A 363 22.80 5.83 -4.07
C LEU A 363 24.31 5.66 -3.86
N ILE A 364 24.72 4.72 -3.01
CA ILE A 364 26.12 4.28 -2.87
C ILE A 364 26.61 3.52 -4.13
N GLY A 365 25.69 3.01 -4.94
CA GLY A 365 25.98 2.37 -6.24
C GLY A 365 25.73 0.87 -6.27
N LEU A 366 25.15 0.27 -5.21
CA LEU A 366 24.81 -1.15 -5.16
C LEU A 366 23.68 -1.48 -6.15
N ARG A 367 23.85 -2.55 -6.94
CA ARG A 367 22.79 -2.99 -7.87
C ARG A 367 21.48 -3.25 -7.12
N ARG A 368 20.36 -2.80 -7.70
CA ARG A 368 19.01 -2.87 -7.12
C ARG A 368 18.68 -4.23 -6.49
N ARG A 369 18.97 -5.34 -7.18
CA ARG A 369 18.75 -6.70 -6.66
C ARG A 369 19.41 -6.91 -5.29
N TRP A 370 20.69 -6.56 -5.18
CA TRP A 370 21.45 -6.72 -3.93
C TRP A 370 21.01 -5.74 -2.86
N ALA A 371 20.62 -4.51 -3.24
CA ALA A 371 20.07 -3.53 -2.30
C ALA A 371 18.78 -4.03 -1.64
N VAL A 372 17.87 -4.62 -2.44
CA VAL A 372 16.62 -5.21 -1.94
C VAL A 372 16.92 -6.41 -1.02
N GLU A 373 17.77 -7.35 -1.45
CA GLU A 373 18.14 -8.51 -0.63
C GLU A 373 18.82 -8.09 0.70
N PHE A 374 19.72 -7.10 0.66
CA PHE A 374 20.39 -6.57 1.85
C PHE A 374 19.42 -5.87 2.79
N SER A 375 18.54 -5.01 2.27
CA SER A 375 17.51 -4.30 3.03
C SER A 375 16.59 -5.24 3.80
N PHE A 376 16.16 -6.35 3.19
CA PHE A 376 15.33 -7.33 3.89
C PHE A 376 16.12 -8.16 4.91
N LEU A 377 17.39 -8.45 4.65
CA LEU A 377 18.24 -9.16 5.59
C LEU A 377 18.43 -8.36 6.89
N ILE A 378 18.70 -7.06 6.80
CA ILE A 378 18.90 -6.19 7.98
C ILE A 378 17.60 -5.90 8.73
N ALA A 379 16.45 -6.08 8.09
CA ALA A 379 15.13 -5.93 8.70
C ALA A 379 14.90 -6.94 9.83
N ILE A 380 15.28 -8.19 9.59
CA ILE A 380 14.99 -9.31 10.49
C ILE A 380 15.55 -9.04 11.89
N PRO A 381 16.87 -8.82 12.08
CA PRO A 381 17.41 -8.60 13.41
C PRO A 381 17.01 -7.24 13.99
N ALA A 382 16.75 -6.22 13.16
CA ALA A 382 16.28 -4.91 13.64
C ALA A 382 14.87 -5.00 14.25
N ILE A 383 13.92 -5.60 13.53
CA ILE A 383 12.53 -5.77 13.99
C ILE A 383 12.51 -6.67 15.22
N LEU A 384 13.14 -7.85 15.16
CA LEU A 384 13.16 -8.78 16.30
C LEU A 384 13.84 -8.15 17.52
N GLY A 385 14.91 -7.39 17.32
CA GLY A 385 15.59 -6.66 18.40
C GLY A 385 14.71 -5.59 19.03
N ALA A 386 14.05 -4.75 18.22
CA ALA A 386 13.12 -3.73 18.71
C ALA A 386 11.96 -4.35 19.49
N THR A 387 11.35 -5.43 18.95
CA THR A 387 10.28 -6.16 19.65
C THR A 387 10.77 -6.74 20.97
N ALA A 388 11.96 -7.35 21.01
CA ALA A 388 12.51 -7.91 22.25
C ALA A 388 12.75 -6.84 23.32
N VAL A 389 13.31 -5.69 22.93
CA VAL A 389 13.54 -4.57 23.85
C VAL A 389 12.22 -4.04 24.40
N GLN A 390 11.20 -3.86 23.56
CA GLN A 390 9.90 -3.35 24.01
C GLN A 390 9.19 -4.35 24.93
N LEU A 391 9.19 -5.64 24.60
CA LEU A 391 8.58 -6.68 25.44
C LEU A 391 9.21 -6.74 26.85
N ILE A 392 10.51 -6.48 26.97
CA ILE A 392 11.19 -6.41 28.26
C ILE A 392 10.75 -5.17 29.05
N LYS A 393 10.61 -4.02 28.40
CA LYS A 393 10.19 -2.76 29.03
C LYS A 393 8.74 -2.82 29.53
N ASP A 394 7.84 -3.38 28.73
CA ASP A 394 6.41 -3.39 29.03
C ASP A 394 5.93 -4.70 29.69
N PHE A 395 6.87 -5.56 30.12
CA PHE A 395 6.58 -6.89 30.67
C PHE A 395 5.56 -6.85 31.83
N ALA A 396 5.63 -5.84 32.69
CA ALA A 396 4.71 -5.67 33.81
C ALA A 396 3.27 -5.36 33.35
N GLN A 397 3.11 -4.54 32.31
CA GLN A 397 1.80 -4.23 31.73
C GLN A 397 1.22 -5.46 31.04
N ILE A 398 2.03 -6.17 30.25
CA ILE A 398 1.62 -7.41 29.57
C ILE A 398 1.16 -8.48 30.59
N SER A 399 1.89 -8.61 31.71
CA SER A 399 1.58 -9.59 32.76
C SER A 399 0.29 -9.28 33.52
N SER A 400 -0.20 -8.04 33.46
CA SER A 400 -1.46 -7.64 34.10
C SER A 400 -2.72 -8.06 33.32
N GLY A 401 -2.56 -8.64 32.12
CA GLY A 401 -3.68 -9.13 31.30
C GLY A 401 -4.43 -8.05 30.52
N SER A 402 -3.86 -6.84 30.41
CA SER A 402 -4.48 -5.71 29.73
C SER A 402 -4.43 -5.77 28.19
N LEU A 403 -3.61 -6.66 27.61
CA LEU A 403 -3.44 -6.73 26.16
C LEU A 403 -4.46 -7.68 25.51
N PRO A 404 -5.18 -7.27 24.45
CA PRO A 404 -6.08 -8.14 23.71
C PRO A 404 -5.29 -9.12 22.81
N ILE A 405 -4.78 -10.22 23.41
CA ILE A 405 -3.93 -11.21 22.74
C ILE A 405 -4.58 -11.79 21.48
N GLY A 406 -5.89 -12.06 21.52
CA GLY A 406 -6.64 -12.61 20.38
C GLY A 406 -6.54 -11.73 19.13
N PRO A 407 -7.01 -10.47 19.19
CA PRO A 407 -6.82 -9.49 18.11
C PRO A 407 -5.36 -9.34 17.66
N VAL A 408 -4.39 -9.23 18.57
CA VAL A 408 -2.96 -9.10 18.23
C VAL A 408 -2.48 -10.28 17.38
N LEU A 409 -2.81 -11.52 17.75
CA LEU A 409 -2.43 -12.72 16.99
C LEU A 409 -3.08 -12.76 15.61
N ILE A 410 -4.35 -12.37 15.51
CA ILE A 410 -5.07 -12.35 14.23
C ILE A 410 -4.51 -11.27 13.30
N GLY A 411 -4.23 -10.07 13.81
CA GLY A 411 -3.59 -9.00 13.04
C GLY A 411 -2.18 -9.39 12.58
N THR A 412 -1.41 -10.06 13.45
CA THR A 412 -0.08 -10.61 13.11
C THR A 412 -0.17 -11.64 11.98
N ALA A 413 -1.16 -12.54 12.02
CA ALA A 413 -1.40 -13.51 10.95
C ALA A 413 -1.83 -12.83 9.64
N ALA A 414 -2.71 -11.83 9.71
CA ALA A 414 -3.13 -11.04 8.55
C ALA A 414 -1.94 -10.33 7.89
N ALA A 415 -1.05 -9.72 8.68
CA ALA A 415 0.19 -9.10 8.21
C ALA A 415 1.15 -10.12 7.57
N ALA A 416 1.29 -11.30 8.16
CA ALA A 416 2.13 -12.36 7.59
C ALA A 416 1.61 -12.84 6.23
N LEU A 417 0.30 -13.08 6.10
CA LEU A 417 -0.32 -13.58 4.88
C LEU A 417 -0.27 -12.55 3.75
N THR A 418 -0.71 -11.33 4.01
CA THR A 418 -0.66 -10.24 3.03
C THR A 418 0.77 -9.85 2.69
N GLY A 419 1.67 -9.89 3.67
CA GLY A 419 3.10 -9.67 3.48
C GLY A 419 3.75 -10.65 2.52
N ILE A 420 3.37 -11.94 2.54
CA ILE A 420 3.88 -12.93 1.57
C ILE A 420 3.48 -12.53 0.14
N LEU A 421 2.24 -12.08 -0.05
CA LEU A 421 1.73 -11.66 -1.36
C LEU A 421 2.44 -10.39 -1.85
N ALA A 422 2.52 -9.37 -1.00
CA ALA A 422 3.17 -8.11 -1.30
C ALA A 422 4.67 -8.29 -1.62
N LEU A 423 5.38 -9.09 -0.81
CA LEU A 423 6.80 -9.36 -1.02
C LEU A 423 7.07 -10.14 -2.30
N LYS A 424 6.25 -11.16 -2.64
CA LYS A 424 6.37 -11.88 -3.92
C LYS A 424 6.13 -10.95 -5.11
N LEU A 425 5.11 -10.10 -5.04
CA LEU A 425 4.78 -9.13 -6.08
C LEU A 425 5.93 -8.13 -6.27
N LEU A 426 6.48 -7.62 -5.16
CA LEU A 426 7.61 -6.70 -5.19
C LEU A 426 8.84 -7.36 -5.82
N ILE A 427 9.21 -8.59 -5.44
CA ILE A 427 10.35 -9.28 -6.05
C ILE A 427 10.15 -9.45 -7.57
N LYS A 428 8.94 -9.84 -8.00
CA LYS A 428 8.59 -10.00 -9.42
C LYS A 428 8.71 -8.67 -10.19
N THR A 429 8.32 -7.56 -9.57
CA THR A 429 8.23 -6.24 -10.22
C THR A 429 9.50 -5.38 -10.06
N SER A 430 10.31 -5.61 -9.03
CA SER A 430 11.48 -4.80 -8.66
C SER A 430 12.57 -4.69 -9.73
N ARG A 431 12.61 -5.63 -10.68
CA ARG A 431 13.56 -5.61 -11.81
C ARG A 431 13.25 -4.49 -12.82
N THR A 432 12.01 -4.03 -12.89
CA THR A 432 11.53 -3.01 -13.85
C THR A 432 10.77 -1.86 -13.19
N ALA A 433 10.53 -1.92 -11.88
CA ALA A 433 9.76 -0.90 -11.15
C ALA A 433 10.46 0.47 -11.16
N ASN A 434 9.73 1.50 -11.57
CA ASN A 434 10.16 2.89 -11.41
C ASN A 434 9.76 3.36 -10.00
N LEU A 435 10.74 3.79 -9.20
CA LEU A 435 10.49 4.23 -7.81
C LEU A 435 9.63 5.50 -7.77
N LYS A 436 9.59 6.26 -8.88
CA LYS A 436 8.76 7.46 -9.02
C LYS A 436 7.28 7.26 -8.73
N TYR A 437 6.71 6.08 -9.01
CA TYR A 437 5.28 5.83 -8.74
C TYR A 437 4.99 5.80 -7.24
N PHE A 438 5.88 5.16 -6.46
CA PHE A 438 5.78 5.18 -5.00
C PHE A 438 6.01 6.57 -4.42
N ALA A 439 6.89 7.36 -5.05
CA ALA A 439 7.10 8.74 -4.63
C ALA A 439 5.84 9.61 -4.78
N PHE A 440 5.18 9.54 -5.95
CA PHE A 440 3.93 10.27 -6.16
C PHE A 440 2.83 9.80 -5.22
N TYR A 441 2.75 8.49 -4.94
CA TYR A 441 1.86 7.97 -3.91
C TYR A 441 2.10 8.62 -2.54
N CYS A 442 3.36 8.68 -2.07
CA CYS A 442 3.69 9.32 -0.80
C CYS A 442 3.30 10.81 -0.78
N TYR A 443 3.52 11.55 -1.87
CA TYR A 443 3.12 12.95 -1.94
C TYR A 443 1.60 13.16 -1.88
N ILE A 444 0.86 12.35 -2.64
CA ILE A 444 -0.61 12.42 -2.65
C ILE A 444 -1.15 12.11 -1.26
N LEU A 445 -0.64 11.07 -0.61
CA LEU A 445 -1.06 10.68 0.73
C LEU A 445 -0.70 11.74 1.78
N ALA A 446 0.50 12.32 1.70
CA ALA A 446 0.90 13.42 2.58
C ALA A 446 0.00 14.65 2.42
N CYS A 447 -0.29 15.07 1.18
CA CYS A 447 -1.22 16.16 0.92
C CYS A 447 -2.62 15.84 1.44
N PHE A 448 -3.11 14.62 1.23
CA PHE A 448 -4.42 14.18 1.72
C PHE A 448 -4.51 14.30 3.25
N VAL A 449 -3.52 13.80 3.99
CA VAL A 449 -3.51 13.87 5.46
C VAL A 449 -3.41 15.30 5.95
N LEU A 450 -2.59 16.15 5.34
CA LEU A 450 -2.53 17.56 5.72
C LEU A 450 -3.86 18.29 5.50
N VAL A 451 -4.56 17.99 4.41
CA VAL A 451 -5.90 18.56 4.14
C VAL A 451 -6.93 18.02 5.15
N TYR A 452 -6.86 16.72 5.48
CA TYR A 452 -7.72 16.10 6.49
C TYR A 452 -7.60 16.79 7.85
N LEU A 453 -6.38 17.19 8.26
CA LEU A 453 -6.13 17.88 9.52
C LEU A 453 -6.57 19.35 9.57
N LEU A 454 -6.96 19.96 8.44
CA LEU A 454 -7.48 21.33 8.40
C LEU A 454 -8.98 21.40 8.72
N ARG A 455 -9.66 20.26 8.86
CA ARG A 455 -11.03 20.13 9.32
C ARG A 455 -11.08 20.18 10.84
#